data_AF-A0A840U3K1-F1
#
_entry.id   AF-A0A840U3K1-F1
#
_cell.length_a   1.000
_cell.length_b   1.000
_cell.length_c   1.000
_cell.angle_alpha   90.00
_cell.angle_beta   90.00
_cell.angle_gamma   90.00
#
_symmetry.space_group_name_H-M   'P 1'
#
loop_
_entity.id
_entity.type
_entity.pdbx_description
1 polymer ?
#
loop_
_entity_poly.entity_id
_entity_poly.type
_entity_poly.pdbx_seq_one_letter_code
_entity_poly.pdbx_strand_id
1 'polypeptide(L)'
;MKKSNIFAYVELSKLAKRLQEPATTLKEELKAQSAYFNIIPAKYFSETLVGDWEAILQRVHLQPEYSTAGREATSAKVPSRPAGRPTAVSRLPMNAAALAIEQMSEAECSKLAKQILALFQKLEKEFV
;
A
#
# COMPACT_ATOMS: atom_id res chain seq x y z
N MET A 1 -12.54 -16.00 6.78
CA MET A 1 -12.42 -14.55 6.51
C MET A 1 -11.38 -13.98 7.45
N LYS A 2 -10.20 -13.62 6.95
CA LYS A 2 -9.21 -12.90 7.74
C LYS A 2 -9.66 -11.44 7.88
N LYS A 3 -9.93 -10.98 9.10
CA LYS A 3 -10.21 -9.56 9.36
C LYS A 3 -8.93 -8.75 9.28
N SER A 4 -9.06 -7.47 8.95
CA SER A 4 -7.94 -6.54 9.01
C SER A 4 -7.41 -6.40 10.44
N ASN A 5 -6.13 -6.05 10.57
CA ASN A 5 -5.45 -5.86 11.84
C ASN A 5 -5.78 -4.47 12.40
N ILE A 6 -6.04 -4.39 13.71
CA ILE A 6 -6.34 -3.13 14.40
C ILE A 6 -5.24 -2.08 14.21
N PHE A 7 -3.98 -2.48 14.07
CA PHE A 7 -2.88 -1.57 13.76
C PHE A 7 -3.08 -0.86 12.41
N ALA A 8 -3.50 -1.57 11.37
CA ALA A 8 -3.79 -0.95 10.07
C ALA A 8 -4.94 0.05 10.19
N TYR A 9 -5.98 -0.27 10.97
CA TYR A 9 -7.08 0.67 11.22
C TYR A 9 -6.61 1.94 11.93
N VAL A 10 -5.86 1.79 13.03
CA VAL A 10 -5.37 2.94 13.81
C VAL A 10 -4.45 3.82 12.98
N GLU A 11 -3.48 3.26 12.27
CA GLU A 11 -2.55 4.05 11.47
C GLU A 11 -3.21 4.65 10.22
N LEU A 12 -4.08 3.89 9.53
CA LEU A 12 -4.78 4.41 8.35
C LEU A 12 -5.81 5.48 8.73
N SER A 13 -6.43 5.41 9.91
CA SER A 13 -7.34 6.47 10.39
C SER A 13 -6.61 7.80 10.63
N LYS A 14 -5.39 7.75 11.18
CA LYS A 14 -4.53 8.94 11.36
C LYS A 14 -4.16 9.55 10.00
N LEU A 15 -3.79 8.71 9.03
CA LEU A 15 -3.50 9.13 7.66
C LEU A 15 -4.75 9.76 7.02
N ALA A 16 -5.88 9.07 7.05
CA ALA A 16 -7.13 9.52 6.45
C ALA A 16 -7.63 10.85 7.04
N LYS A 17 -7.56 11.01 8.37
CA LYS A 17 -7.97 12.26 9.04
C LYS A 17 -7.15 13.45 8.57
N ARG A 18 -5.83 13.28 8.45
CA ARG A 18 -4.93 14.35 7.98
C ARG A 18 -5.14 14.70 6.51
N LEU A 19 -5.52 13.74 5.68
CA LEU A 19 -5.89 13.99 4.29
C LEU A 19 -7.27 14.68 4.14
N GLN A 20 -8.17 14.52 5.11
CA GLN A 20 -9.46 15.23 5.14
C GLN A 20 -9.32 16.67 5.64
N GLU A 21 -8.41 16.91 6.59
CA GLU A 21 -8.11 18.21 7.18
C GLU A 21 -6.64 18.60 6.89
N PRO A 22 -6.25 18.79 5.62
CA PRO A 22 -4.87 19.11 5.29
C PRO A 22 -4.52 20.51 5.82
N ALA A 23 -3.40 20.61 6.54
CA ALA A 23 -2.92 21.90 7.06
C ALA A 23 -2.26 22.76 5.96
N THR A 24 -1.76 22.11 4.89
CA THR A 24 -1.13 22.75 3.74
C THR A 24 -1.67 22.15 2.43
N THR A 25 -0.87 22.13 1.36
CA THR A 25 -1.28 21.47 0.12
C THR A 25 -1.36 19.95 0.30
N LEU A 26 -2.30 19.32 -0.41
CA LEU A 26 -2.51 17.88 -0.33
C LEU A 26 -1.26 17.07 -0.71
N LYS A 27 -0.43 17.61 -1.59
CA LYS A 27 0.86 17.03 -1.99
C LYS A 27 1.87 17.05 -0.85
N GLU A 28 2.01 18.18 -0.15
CA GLU A 28 2.90 18.28 1.01
C GLU A 28 2.45 17.39 2.16
N GLU A 29 1.14 17.29 2.42
CA GLU A 29 0.61 16.40 3.44
C GLU A 29 0.90 14.93 3.10
N LEU A 30 0.63 14.49 1.86
CA LEU A 30 0.97 13.14 1.40
C LEU A 30 2.48 12.85 1.55
N LYS A 31 3.33 13.84 1.27
CA LYS A 31 4.79 13.71 1.41
C LYS A 31 5.21 13.61 2.89
N ALA A 32 4.66 14.47 3.75
CA ALA A 32 4.91 14.42 5.19
C ALA A 32 4.46 13.09 5.79
N GLN A 33 3.42 12.48 5.22
CA GLN A 33 2.85 11.21 5.65
C GLN A 33 3.38 10.01 4.86
N SER A 34 4.42 10.17 4.04
CA SER A 34 4.93 9.08 3.20
C SER A 34 5.44 7.88 4.00
N ALA A 35 5.81 8.09 5.26
CA ALA A 35 6.23 7.04 6.18
C ALA A 35 5.13 5.99 6.42
N TYR A 36 3.85 6.36 6.34
CA TYR A 36 2.73 5.45 6.52
C TYR A 36 2.74 4.29 5.51
N PHE A 37 3.17 4.55 4.28
CA PHE A 37 3.28 3.52 3.24
C PHE A 37 4.36 2.46 3.54
N ASN A 38 5.30 2.78 4.43
CA ASN A 38 6.34 1.84 4.87
C ASN A 38 5.98 1.09 6.16
N ILE A 39 5.27 1.75 7.09
CA ILE A 39 4.97 1.15 8.40
C ILE A 39 3.72 0.28 8.39
N ILE A 40 2.79 0.44 7.43
CA ILE A 40 1.57 -0.35 7.31
C ILE A 40 1.78 -1.46 6.26
N PRO A 41 2.08 -2.71 6.67
CA PRO A 41 2.30 -3.80 5.73
C PRO A 41 0.97 -4.29 5.12
N ALA A 42 0.97 -4.64 3.84
CA ALA A 42 -0.22 -5.16 3.15
C ALA A 42 -0.85 -6.39 3.85
N LYS A 43 -0.03 -7.25 4.47
CA LYS A 43 -0.49 -8.40 5.26
C LYS A 43 -1.42 -8.06 6.43
N TYR A 44 -1.53 -6.79 6.82
CA TYR A 44 -2.43 -6.34 7.88
C TYR A 44 -3.85 -6.07 7.40
N PHE A 45 -4.10 -6.07 6.09
CA PHE A 45 -5.45 -5.95 5.55
C PHE A 45 -6.10 -7.32 5.37
N SER A 46 -7.43 -7.33 5.32
CA SER A 46 -8.24 -8.49 4.95
C SER A 46 -8.01 -8.88 3.49
N GLU A 47 -8.46 -10.08 3.10
CA GLU A 47 -8.33 -10.58 1.72
C GLU A 47 -9.05 -9.68 0.69
N THR A 48 -10.05 -8.93 1.13
CA THR A 48 -10.83 -8.00 0.30
C THR A 48 -10.18 -6.63 0.17
N LEU A 49 -9.41 -6.19 1.17
CA LEU A 49 -8.82 -4.85 1.24
C LEU A 49 -7.32 -4.82 0.92
N VAL A 50 -6.65 -5.97 0.98
CA VAL A 50 -5.22 -6.07 0.67
C VAL A 50 -4.89 -5.58 -0.74
N GLY A 51 -5.71 -5.93 -1.73
CA GLY A 51 -5.50 -5.50 -3.12
C GLY A 51 -5.64 -4.00 -3.32
N ASP A 52 -6.56 -3.35 -2.59
CA ASP A 52 -6.73 -1.89 -2.61
C ASP A 52 -5.48 -1.19 -2.03
N TRP A 53 -4.95 -1.70 -0.91
CA TRP A 53 -3.72 -1.16 -0.33
C TRP A 53 -2.50 -1.41 -1.21
N GLU A 54 -2.36 -2.60 -1.79
CA GLU A 54 -1.29 -2.91 -2.74
C GLU A 54 -1.33 -2.01 -3.97
N ALA A 55 -2.52 -1.69 -4.49
CA ALA A 55 -2.68 -0.73 -5.58
C ALA A 55 -2.23 0.70 -5.20
N ILE A 56 -2.45 1.10 -3.94
CA ILE A 56 -1.94 2.38 -3.40
C ILE A 56 -0.41 2.31 -3.31
N LEU A 57 0.13 1.24 -2.72
CA LEU A 57 1.58 1.04 -2.58
C LEU A 57 2.27 1.02 -3.94
N GLN A 58 1.69 0.39 -4.95
CA GLN A 58 2.24 0.41 -6.31
C GLN A 58 2.39 1.84 -6.83
N ARG A 59 1.41 2.71 -6.61
CA ARG A 59 1.50 4.11 -7.07
C ARG A 59 2.56 4.94 -6.38
N VAL A 60 2.82 4.67 -5.09
CA VAL A 60 3.80 5.43 -4.30
C VAL A 60 5.18 4.79 -4.27
N HIS A 61 5.30 3.49 -4.55
CA HIS A 61 6.55 2.75 -4.44
C HIS A 61 7.05 2.12 -5.75
N LEU A 62 6.23 1.99 -6.80
CA LEU A 62 6.58 1.21 -7.99
C LEU A 62 6.07 1.81 -9.31
N GLN A 63 7.02 2.25 -10.13
CA GLN A 63 7.08 1.71 -11.48
C GLN A 63 8.51 1.21 -11.75
N PRO A 64 8.67 0.15 -12.57
CA PRO A 64 8.16 -1.23 -12.44
C PRO A 64 9.19 -2.06 -11.63
N GLU A 65 8.93 -3.26 -11.11
CA GLU A 65 8.83 -4.48 -11.90
C GLU A 65 8.50 -5.66 -10.97
N TYR A 66 7.22 -5.91 -10.73
CA TYR A 66 6.66 -7.26 -10.57
C TYR A 66 5.13 -7.16 -10.67
N SER A 67 4.67 -6.74 -11.85
CA SER A 67 3.44 -7.35 -12.34
C SER A 67 3.74 -8.81 -12.61
N THR A 68 2.86 -9.68 -12.09
CA THR A 68 2.69 -11.08 -12.49
C THR A 68 3.89 -12.03 -12.29
N ALA A 69 3.96 -12.67 -11.13
CA ALA A 69 4.49 -14.04 -11.06
C ALA A 69 3.77 -14.85 -9.97
N GLY A 70 2.82 -15.69 -10.41
CA GLY A 70 2.58 -16.97 -9.75
C GLY A 70 1.38 -17.05 -8.81
N ARG A 71 0.16 -16.87 -9.34
CA ARG A 71 -1.00 -17.59 -8.80
C ARG A 71 -1.66 -18.40 -9.91
N GLU A 72 -1.03 -19.51 -10.27
CA GLU A 72 -1.72 -20.65 -10.87
C GLU A 72 -1.17 -21.94 -10.26
N ALA A 73 -2.06 -22.64 -9.56
CA ALA A 73 -1.89 -24.02 -9.19
C ALA A 73 -2.43 -24.87 -10.34
N THR A 74 -1.56 -25.57 -11.07
CA THR A 74 -1.92 -26.83 -11.73
C THR A 74 -0.73 -27.79 -11.73
N SER A 75 -1.07 -29.06 -11.50
CA SER A 75 -0.22 -30.24 -11.32
C SER A 75 0.72 -30.52 -12.50
N ALA A 76 2.01 -30.80 -12.24
CA ALA A 76 2.78 -31.96 -12.75
C ALA A 76 4.31 -31.79 -12.65
N LYS A 77 4.95 -32.76 -11.97
CA LYS A 77 6.31 -33.33 -12.17
C LYS A 77 7.56 -32.47 -11.87
N VAL A 78 8.24 -32.88 -10.78
CA VAL A 78 9.61 -32.52 -10.32
C VAL A 78 10.66 -33.03 -11.33
N PRO A 79 11.76 -32.28 -11.62
CA PRO A 79 13.02 -32.49 -10.89
C PRO A 79 13.90 -31.24 -10.59
N SER A 80 14.53 -31.30 -9.41
CA SER A 80 15.90 -30.84 -9.08
C SER A 80 16.23 -29.35 -8.85
N ARG A 81 16.66 -29.08 -7.61
CA ARG A 81 17.20 -27.86 -6.95
C ARG A 81 18.61 -27.48 -7.54
N PRO A 82 19.19 -26.24 -7.42
CA PRO A 82 19.14 -25.53 -6.15
C PRO A 82 19.05 -24.00 -6.04
N ALA A 83 18.52 -23.64 -4.86
CA ALA A 83 18.88 -22.48 -4.04
C ALA A 83 18.81 -21.09 -4.70
N GLY A 84 17.60 -20.56 -4.83
CA GLY A 84 17.36 -19.12 -4.85
C GLY A 84 16.17 -18.84 -3.95
N ARG A 85 16.43 -18.46 -2.70
CA ARG A 85 15.41 -17.90 -1.81
C ARG A 85 15.08 -16.50 -2.34
N PRO A 86 13.87 -16.18 -2.83
CA PRO A 86 13.51 -14.79 -3.04
C PRO A 86 13.09 -14.23 -1.66
N THR A 87 14.07 -13.98 -0.79
CA THR A 87 13.89 -13.03 0.31
C THR A 87 14.63 -11.77 -0.04
N ALA A 88 14.21 -11.13 -1.11
CA ALA A 88 14.30 -9.70 -1.20
C ALA A 88 12.86 -9.21 -1.04
N VAL A 89 12.41 -9.11 0.22
CA VAL A 89 11.51 -8.00 0.53
C VAL A 89 12.39 -6.80 0.27
N SER A 90 12.35 -6.30 -0.97
CA SER A 90 13.13 -5.15 -1.38
C SER A 90 12.88 -4.08 -0.34
N ARG A 91 13.91 -3.74 0.43
CA ARG A 91 13.86 -2.56 1.30
C ARG A 91 13.69 -1.40 0.34
N LEU A 92 12.45 -1.02 0.12
CA LEU A 92 12.12 0.22 -0.56
C LEU A 92 12.87 1.32 0.20
N PRO A 93 13.61 2.20 -0.49
CA PRO A 93 14.24 3.31 0.21
C PRO A 93 13.13 4.03 0.96
N MET A 94 13.35 4.38 2.24
CA MET A 94 12.32 5.02 3.08
C MET A 94 11.72 6.28 2.43
N ASN A 95 12.47 6.87 1.48
CA ASN A 95 12.11 8.07 0.74
C ASN A 95 11.43 7.80 -0.62
N ALA A 96 11.25 6.54 -1.04
CA ALA A 96 10.63 6.20 -2.33
C ALA A 96 9.23 6.80 -2.47
N ALA A 97 8.39 6.63 -1.43
CA ALA A 97 7.05 7.23 -1.40
C ALA A 97 7.10 8.76 -1.47
N ALA A 98 7.98 9.40 -0.71
CA ALA A 98 8.10 10.86 -0.73
C ALA A 98 8.52 11.37 -2.12
N LEU A 99 9.49 10.71 -2.76
CA LEU A 99 9.98 11.06 -4.09
C LEU A 99 8.94 10.80 -5.19
N ALA A 100 8.17 9.73 -5.09
CA ALA A 100 7.08 9.43 -6.01
C ALA A 100 5.98 10.51 -5.91
N ILE A 101 5.58 10.85 -4.68
CA ILE A 101 4.59 11.91 -4.42
C ILE A 101 5.10 13.27 -4.90
N GLU A 102 6.41 13.53 -4.81
CA GLU A 102 7.01 14.76 -5.33
C GLU A 102 6.93 14.88 -6.86
N GLN A 103 6.97 13.75 -7.57
CA GLN A 103 6.82 13.70 -9.03
C GLN A 103 5.37 13.65 -9.49
N MET A 104 4.43 13.35 -8.59
CA MET A 104 3.00 13.35 -8.90
C MET A 104 2.45 14.75 -9.16
N SER A 105 1.54 14.83 -10.13
CA SER A 105 0.71 16.01 -10.37
C SER A 105 -0.33 16.18 -9.27
N GLU A 106 -0.90 17.39 -9.11
CA GLU A 106 -1.97 17.63 -8.11
C GLU A 106 -3.20 16.72 -8.33
N ALA A 107 -3.54 16.46 -9.59
CA ALA A 107 -4.63 15.54 -9.93
C ALA A 107 -4.35 14.10 -9.48
N GLU A 108 -3.10 13.65 -9.56
CA GLU A 108 -2.68 12.33 -9.11
C GLU A 108 -2.66 12.24 -7.58
N CYS A 109 -2.18 13.29 -6.92
CA CYS A 109 -2.23 13.42 -5.46
C CYS A 109 -3.68 13.34 -4.96
N SER A 110 -4.61 14.07 -5.60
CA SER A 110 -6.04 14.03 -5.28
C SER A 110 -6.63 12.63 -5.49
N LYS A 111 -6.25 11.94 -6.58
CA LYS A 111 -6.69 10.58 -6.87
C LYS A 111 -6.17 9.58 -5.82
N LEU A 112 -4.91 9.72 -5.40
CA LEU A 112 -4.29 8.91 -4.36
C LEU A 112 -4.99 9.11 -3.02
N ALA A 113 -5.21 10.36 -2.61
CA ALA A 113 -5.93 10.67 -1.38
C ALA A 113 -7.35 10.09 -1.39
N LYS A 114 -8.10 10.23 -2.50
CA LYS A 114 -9.43 9.61 -2.63
C LYS A 114 -9.40 8.09 -2.46
N GLN A 115 -8.38 7.41 -2.99
CA GLN A 115 -8.24 5.96 -2.82
C GLN A 115 -7.94 5.58 -1.37
N ILE A 116 -7.05 6.33 -0.70
CA ILE A 116 -6.74 6.12 0.72
C ILE A 116 -8.01 6.29 1.57
N LEU A 117 -8.79 7.34 1.31
CA LEU A 117 -10.05 7.59 2.01
C LEU A 117 -11.10 6.51 1.73
N ALA A 118 -11.22 6.06 0.47
CA ALA A 118 -12.14 4.97 0.12
C ALA A 118 -11.75 3.65 0.79
N LEU A 119 -10.45 3.33 0.83
CA LEU A 119 -9.94 2.17 1.55
C LEU A 119 -10.25 2.29 3.05
N PHE A 120 -10.04 3.46 3.64
CA PHE A 120 -10.34 3.70 5.04
C PHE A 120 -11.83 3.50 5.35
N GLN A 121 -12.74 4.01 4.52
CA GLN A 121 -14.18 3.77 4.69
C GLN A 121 -14.56 2.29 4.62
N LYS A 122 -13.93 1.51 3.74
CA LYS A 122 -14.15 0.06 3.69
C LYS A 122 -13.59 -0.63 4.93
N LEU A 123 -12.42 -0.20 5.39
CA LEU A 123 -11.77 -0.72 6.59
C LEU A 123 -12.61 -0.43 7.84
N GLU A 124 -13.13 0.78 7.98
CA GLU A 124 -14.01 1.19 9.08
C GLU A 124 -15.24 0.28 9.21
N LYS A 125 -15.85 -0.10 8.09
CA LYS A 125 -16.96 -1.08 8.07
C LYS A 125 -16.60 -2.49 8.54
N GLU A 126 -15.31 -2.85 8.64
CA GLU A 126 -14.89 -4.13 9.22
C GLU A 126 -14.78 -4.09 10.76
N PHE A 127 -14.69 -2.89 11.32
CA PHE A 127 -14.47 -2.65 12.76
C PHE A 127 -15.69 -2.04 13.49
N VAL A 128 -16.70 -1.58 12.75
CA VAL A 128 -18.02 -1.14 13.24
C VAL A 128 -19.03 -2.26 13.04
#